data_AF-A0A498NYB7-F1
#
_entry.id   AF-A0A498NYB7-F1
#
_cell.length_a   1.000
_cell.length_b   1.000
_cell.length_c   1.000
_cell.angle_alpha   90.00
_cell.angle_beta   90.00
_cell.angle_gamma   90.00
#
_symmetry.space_group_name_H-M   'P 1'
#
loop_
_entity.id
_entity.type
_entity.pdbx_description
1 polymer ?
#
loop_
_entity_poly.entity_id
_entity_poly.type
_entity_poly.pdbx_seq_one_letter_code
_entity_poly.pdbx_strand_id
1 'polypeptide(L)'
;MPSNRLGPHSAANFTSSVSVVLSSSALNFDYRAESACVYSRTFNRGSSSALNFDYRAESACVYSRTFNRVSSSALNFDYRAESACVYSRTFNRVSSSALNFDYRAESACVYSRTFNRVSSSALNFDYRAESACVFSRTFNRVMGYEVMSWYMRTQYSNCM
;
A
#
# COMPACT_ATOMS: atom_id res chain seq x y z
N MET A 1 10.25 -15.38 -11.29
CA MET A 1 9.95 -14.26 -10.37
C MET A 1 9.94 -14.82 -8.96
N PRO A 2 10.59 -14.20 -7.95
CA PRO A 2 10.49 -14.69 -6.59
C PRO A 2 9.07 -14.40 -6.08
N SER A 3 8.30 -15.46 -5.88
CA SER A 3 6.94 -15.41 -5.34
C SER A 3 7.00 -15.92 -3.91
N ASN A 4 6.92 -15.02 -2.93
CA ASN A 4 6.74 -15.42 -1.53
C ASN A 4 5.26 -15.76 -1.33
N ARG A 5 4.85 -16.95 -1.75
CA ARG A 5 3.50 -17.48 -1.56
C ARG A 5 3.52 -18.34 -0.31
N LEU A 6 2.84 -17.92 0.75
CA LEU A 6 2.68 -18.70 1.98
C LEU A 6 1.23 -19.16 2.08
N GLY A 7 1.02 -20.44 2.38
CA GLY A 7 -0.29 -21.08 2.42
C GLY A 7 -1.17 -20.61 3.59
N PRO A 8 -2.44 -21.01 3.62
CA PRO A 8 -3.38 -20.62 4.67
C PRO A 8 -2.96 -21.23 6.01
N HIS A 9 -2.65 -20.38 6.98
CA HIS A 9 -2.50 -20.74 8.39
C HIS A 9 -3.61 -20.02 9.18
N SER A 10 -4.10 -20.65 10.26
CA SER A 10 -5.17 -20.09 11.10
C SER A 10 -4.79 -18.72 11.71
N ALA A 11 -3.51 -18.54 12.03
CA ALA A 11 -2.92 -17.24 12.31
C ALA A 11 -1.49 -17.18 11.78
N ALA A 12 -1.13 -16.09 11.10
CA ALA A 12 0.20 -15.92 10.52
C ALA A 12 0.77 -14.51 10.77
N ASN A 13 2.03 -14.48 11.19
CA ASN A 13 2.81 -13.24 11.25
C ASN A 13 3.78 -13.23 10.07
N PHE A 14 3.50 -12.38 9.09
CA PHE A 14 4.33 -12.26 7.90
C PHE A 14 5.24 -11.03 8.05
N THR A 15 6.55 -11.24 8.04
CA THR A 15 7.52 -10.13 8.01
C THR A 15 8.36 -10.22 6.76
N SER A 16 8.38 -9.17 5.94
CA SER A 16 9.25 -9.06 4.78
C SER A 16 10.03 -7.75 4.78
N SER A 17 11.29 -7.83 4.37
CA SER A 17 12.13 -6.67 4.12
C SER A 17 12.94 -6.92 2.87
N VAL A 18 12.69 -6.16 1.81
CA VAL A 18 13.31 -6.34 0.50
C VAL A 18 13.99 -5.05 0.08
N SER A 19 15.25 -5.14 -0.34
CA SER A 19 16.00 -4.04 -0.94
C SER A 19 16.52 -4.47 -2.31
N VAL A 20 16.15 -3.75 -3.37
CA VAL A 20 16.58 -4.05 -4.74
C VAL A 20 17.32 -2.87 -5.32
N VAL A 21 18.46 -3.17 -5.94
CA VAL A 21 19.28 -2.22 -6.71
C VAL A 21 19.53 -2.82 -8.09
N LEU A 22 18.51 -2.79 -8.95
CA LEU A 22 18.56 -3.30 -10.32
C LEU A 22 18.02 -2.23 -11.27
N SER A 23 18.41 -2.28 -12.54
CA SER A 23 17.89 -1.35 -13.56
C SER A 23 16.36 -1.41 -13.65
N SER A 24 15.78 -2.61 -13.55
CA SER A 24 14.34 -2.84 -13.51
C SER A 24 14.02 -3.93 -12.50
N SER A 25 12.98 -3.73 -11.68
CA SER A 25 12.48 -4.75 -10.75
C SER A 25 10.96 -4.88 -10.79
N ALA A 26 10.48 -6.11 -10.72
CA ALA A 26 9.08 -6.43 -10.51
C ALA A 26 8.99 -7.39 -9.32
N LEU A 27 8.32 -6.98 -8.24
CA LEU A 27 8.11 -7.80 -7.05
C LEU A 27 6.62 -7.94 -6.76
N ASN A 28 6.24 -9.15 -6.37
CA ASN A 28 4.88 -9.47 -5.98
C ASN A 28 4.91 -10.10 -4.58
N PHE A 29 4.10 -9.57 -3.68
CA PHE A 29 3.91 -10.05 -2.32
C PHE A 29 2.45 -10.51 -2.17
N ASP A 30 2.24 -11.81 -1.95
CA ASP A 30 0.91 -12.43 -1.79
C ASP A 30 0.83 -13.05 -0.39
N TYR A 31 0.04 -12.45 0.49
CA TYR A 31 -0.14 -12.88 1.87
C TYR A 31 -1.57 -13.37 2.09
N ARG A 32 -1.71 -14.62 2.53
CA ARG A 32 -3.02 -15.28 2.76
C ARG A 32 -3.03 -16.04 4.07
N ALA A 33 -3.99 -15.74 4.95
CA ALA A 33 -4.23 -16.45 6.21
C ALA A 33 -5.66 -16.18 6.70
N GLU A 34 -6.18 -16.93 7.68
CA GLU A 34 -7.46 -16.56 8.33
C GLU A 34 -7.28 -15.29 9.17
N SER A 35 -6.25 -15.28 10.03
CA SER A 35 -5.80 -14.09 10.75
C SER A 35 -4.35 -13.74 10.40
N ALA A 36 -4.06 -12.48 10.06
CA ALA A 36 -2.72 -12.07 9.66
C ALA A 36 -2.26 -10.76 10.32
N CYS A 37 -1.03 -10.75 10.85
CA CYS A 37 -0.28 -9.51 11.02
C CYS A 37 0.84 -9.47 9.98
N VAL A 38 0.82 -8.49 9.09
CA VAL A 38 1.84 -8.35 8.05
C VAL A 38 2.65 -7.09 8.22
N TYR A 39 3.96 -7.26 8.34
CA TYR A 39 4.93 -6.19 8.26
C TYR A 39 5.71 -6.32 6.96
N SER A 40 5.63 -5.31 6.10
CA SER A 40 6.39 -5.28 4.86
C SER A 40 7.19 -3.99 4.73
N ARG A 41 8.46 -4.13 4.37
CA ARG A 41 9.33 -3.02 4.03
C ARG A 41 9.99 -3.26 2.68
N THR A 42 9.86 -2.31 1.77
CA THR A 42 10.46 -2.42 0.44
C THR A 42 11.23 -1.16 0.09
N PHE A 43 12.46 -1.35 -0.38
CA PHE A 43 13.32 -0.30 -0.91
C PHE A 43 13.72 -0.66 -2.35
N ASN A 44 13.38 0.17 -3.32
CA ASN A 44 13.87 0.03 -4.69
C ASN A 44 14.68 1.24 -5.13
N ARG A 45 15.80 0.96 -5.77
CA ARG A 45 16.63 1.92 -6.48
C ARG A 45 17.00 1.35 -7.84
N GLY A 46 16.92 2.16 -8.89
CA GLY A 46 17.01 1.66 -10.27
C GLY A 46 16.46 2.64 -11.28
N SER A 47 16.14 2.14 -12.47
CA SER A 47 15.48 2.92 -13.53
C SER A 47 13.95 2.77 -13.46
N SER A 48 13.46 1.54 -13.25
CA SER A 48 12.01 1.28 -13.14
C SER A 48 11.68 0.26 -12.05
N SER A 49 10.53 0.43 -11.40
CA SER A 49 10.00 -0.57 -10.47
C SER A 49 8.50 -0.77 -10.60
N ALA A 50 8.07 -2.03 -10.47
CA ALA A 50 6.68 -2.42 -10.29
C ALA A 50 6.55 -3.24 -8.99
N LEU A 51 5.76 -2.76 -8.04
CA LEU A 51 5.47 -3.51 -6.81
C LEU A 51 3.97 -3.77 -6.71
N ASN A 52 3.62 -5.02 -6.49
CA ASN A 52 2.25 -5.44 -6.20
C ASN A 52 2.22 -6.10 -4.83
N PHE A 53 1.28 -5.66 -4.00
CA PHE A 53 1.01 -6.27 -2.71
C PHE A 53 -0.47 -6.70 -2.69
N ASP A 54 -0.71 -8.00 -2.54
CA ASP A 54 -2.02 -8.63 -2.37
C ASP A 54 -2.09 -9.20 -0.94
N TYR A 55 -2.99 -8.65 -0.13
CA TYR A 55 -3.23 -9.10 1.25
C TYR A 55 -4.66 -9.60 1.38
N ARG A 56 -4.81 -10.86 1.79
CA ARG A 56 -6.12 -11.48 2.02
C ARG A 56 -6.15 -12.19 3.37
N ALA A 57 -7.07 -11.79 4.24
CA ALA A 57 -7.37 -12.52 5.45
C ALA A 57 -8.81 -12.26 5.92
N GLU A 58 -9.36 -13.03 6.85
CA GLU A 58 -10.63 -12.64 7.50
C GLU A 58 -10.36 -11.45 8.44
N SER A 59 -9.29 -11.55 9.24
CA SER A 59 -8.81 -10.49 10.11
C SER A 59 -7.37 -10.09 9.79
N ALA A 60 -7.13 -8.82 9.46
CA ALA A 60 -5.82 -8.35 9.03
C ALA A 60 -5.34 -7.10 9.78
N CYS A 61 -4.09 -7.15 10.26
CA CYS A 61 -3.31 -6.00 10.66
C CYS A 61 -2.13 -5.84 9.70
N VAL A 62 -2.17 -4.86 8.79
CA VAL A 62 -1.10 -4.68 7.82
C VAL A 62 -0.36 -3.37 8.03
N TYR A 63 0.95 -3.47 8.14
CA TYR A 63 1.89 -2.37 8.07
C TYR A 63 2.74 -2.51 6.80
N SER A 64 2.64 -1.53 5.90
CA SER A 64 3.47 -1.47 4.70
C SER A 64 4.27 -0.18 4.63
N ARG A 65 5.56 -0.31 4.31
CA ARG A 65 6.46 0.82 4.11
C ARG A 65 7.27 0.66 2.85
N THR A 66 7.05 1.57 1.90
CA THR A 66 7.67 1.49 0.58
C THR A 66 8.46 2.76 0.27
N PHE A 67 9.69 2.57 -0.20
CA PHE A 67 10.58 3.63 -0.65
C PHE A 67 11.04 3.33 -2.08
N ASN A 68 10.69 4.19 -3.03
CA ASN A 68 11.20 4.10 -4.40
C ASN A 68 12.00 5.34 -4.78
N ARG A 69 13.21 5.10 -5.29
CA ARG A 69 14.07 6.11 -5.91
C ARG A 69 14.50 5.61 -7.28
N VAL A 70 13.58 5.75 -8.23
CA VAL A 70 13.67 5.24 -9.62
C VAL A 70 13.22 6.32 -10.61
N SER A 71 13.36 6.12 -11.91
CA SER A 71 12.80 7.07 -12.90
C SER A 71 11.28 6.91 -13.04
N SER A 72 10.78 5.67 -13.01
CA SER A 72 9.36 5.36 -13.05
C SER A 72 8.98 4.28 -12.02
N SER A 73 7.86 4.47 -11.32
CA SER A 73 7.34 3.48 -10.37
C SER A 73 5.84 3.26 -10.52
N ALA A 74 5.43 1.99 -10.52
CA ALA A 74 4.04 1.59 -10.34
C ALA A 74 3.90 0.81 -9.03
N LEU A 75 3.02 1.25 -8.14
CA LEU A 75 2.70 0.55 -6.89
C LEU A 75 1.21 0.26 -6.83
N ASN A 76 0.88 -1.01 -6.63
CA ASN A 76 -0.49 -1.44 -6.38
C ASN A 76 -0.56 -2.13 -5.03
N PHE A 77 -1.55 -1.71 -4.24
CA PHE A 77 -1.91 -2.36 -3.01
C PHE A 77 -3.37 -2.82 -3.11
N ASP A 78 -3.61 -4.13 -3.03
CA ASP A 78 -4.94 -4.75 -2.91
C ASP A 78 -5.05 -5.35 -1.52
N TYR A 79 -5.96 -4.80 -0.72
CA TYR A 79 -6.24 -5.23 0.64
C TYR A 79 -7.66 -5.76 0.71
N ARG A 80 -7.82 -7.02 1.12
CA ARG A 80 -9.13 -7.65 1.31
C ARG A 80 -9.18 -8.34 2.65
N ALA A 81 -10.11 -7.92 3.50
CA ALA A 81 -10.44 -8.66 4.70
C ALA A 81 -11.89 -8.46 5.14
N GLU A 82 -12.41 -9.24 6.08
CA GLU A 82 -13.68 -8.88 6.73
C GLU A 82 -13.42 -7.72 7.70
N SER A 83 -12.37 -7.84 8.51
CA SER A 83 -11.90 -6.82 9.44
C SER A 83 -10.44 -6.43 9.17
N ALA A 84 -10.17 -5.15 8.91
CA ALA A 84 -8.84 -4.68 8.56
C ALA A 84 -8.38 -3.45 9.35
N CYS A 85 -7.17 -3.51 9.89
CA CYS A 85 -6.39 -2.35 10.29
C CYS A 85 -5.20 -2.21 9.33
N VAL A 86 -5.20 -1.19 8.47
CA VAL A 86 -4.11 -0.97 7.52
C VAL A 86 -3.41 0.35 7.75
N TYR A 87 -2.09 0.27 7.92
CA TYR A 87 -1.18 1.40 7.88
C TYR A 87 -0.26 1.27 6.67
N SER A 88 -0.36 2.22 5.74
CA SER A 88 0.54 2.28 4.58
C SER A 88 1.31 3.60 4.54
N ARG A 89 2.61 3.50 4.29
CA ARG A 89 3.48 4.67 4.11
C ARG A 89 4.38 4.52 2.89
N THR A 90 4.15 5.39 1.93
CA THR A 90 4.84 5.35 0.63
C THR A 90 5.63 6.63 0.41
N PHE A 91 6.90 6.47 0.02
CA PHE A 91 7.78 7.56 -0.39
C PHE A 91 8.30 7.29 -1.79
N ASN A 92 7.95 8.15 -2.75
CA ASN A 92 8.49 8.10 -4.09
C ASN A 92 9.27 9.37 -4.40
N ARG A 93 10.50 9.19 -4.86
CA ARG A 93 11.31 10.24 -5.48
C ARG A 93 11.64 9.78 -6.89
N VAL A 94 10.73 10.06 -7.83
CA VAL A 94 10.73 9.50 -9.19
C VAL A 94 10.33 10.53 -10.22
N SER A 95 10.58 10.33 -11.51
CA SER A 95 10.05 11.25 -12.54
C SER A 95 8.56 11.03 -12.73
N SER A 96 8.11 9.78 -12.75
CA SER A 96 6.70 9.40 -12.87
C SER A 96 6.30 8.32 -11.86
N SER A 97 5.14 8.50 -11.22
CA SER A 97 4.58 7.51 -10.29
C SER A 97 3.10 7.25 -10.57
N ALA A 98 2.71 5.98 -10.59
CA ALA A 98 1.31 5.56 -10.48
C ALA A 98 1.15 4.78 -9.17
N LEU A 99 0.26 5.25 -8.29
CA LEU A 99 -0.10 4.54 -7.07
C LEU A 99 -1.58 4.20 -7.10
N ASN A 100 -1.88 2.93 -6.87
CA ASN A 100 -3.24 2.45 -6.72
C ASN A 100 -3.39 1.75 -5.37
N PHE A 101 -4.46 2.10 -4.69
CA PHE A 101 -4.85 1.55 -3.42
C PHE A 101 -6.30 1.07 -3.55
N ASP A 102 -6.51 -0.24 -3.58
CA ASP A 102 -7.83 -0.89 -3.49
C ASP A 102 -7.97 -1.51 -2.10
N TYR A 103 -8.90 -0.98 -1.32
CA TYR A 103 -9.19 -1.42 0.03
C TYR A 103 -10.62 -1.92 0.10
N ARG A 104 -10.78 -3.19 0.45
CA ARG A 104 -12.09 -3.83 0.62
C ARG A 104 -12.17 -4.51 1.97
N ALA A 105 -13.10 -4.07 2.80
CA ALA A 105 -13.45 -4.83 3.99
C ALA A 105 -14.89 -4.57 4.43
N GLU A 106 -15.44 -5.41 5.31
CA GLU A 106 -16.71 -5.07 5.96
C GLU A 106 -16.46 -3.96 6.99
N SER A 107 -15.42 -4.13 7.81
CA SER A 107 -14.95 -3.18 8.81
C SER A 107 -13.49 -2.79 8.60
N ALA A 108 -13.20 -1.49 8.42
CA ALA A 108 -11.84 -1.03 8.17
C ALA A 108 -11.42 0.23 8.94
N CYS A 109 -10.21 0.18 9.50
CA CYS A 109 -9.44 1.35 9.91
C CYS A 109 -8.23 1.48 8.96
N VAL A 110 -8.26 2.47 8.07
CA VAL A 110 -7.17 2.69 7.12
C VAL A 110 -6.50 4.03 7.33
N TYR A 111 -5.20 3.97 7.56
CA TYR A 111 -4.30 5.12 7.54
C TYR A 111 -3.32 4.99 6.38
N SER A 112 -3.36 5.91 5.43
CA SER A 112 -2.39 5.96 4.34
C SER A 112 -1.67 7.30 4.30
N ARG A 113 -0.34 7.26 4.14
CA ARG A 113 0.48 8.46 3.96
C ARG A 113 1.41 8.31 2.78
N THR A 114 1.21 9.16 1.80
CA THR A 114 1.97 9.17 0.56
C THR A 114 2.76 10.47 0.44
N PHE A 115 4.05 10.35 0.17
CA PHE A 115 4.93 11.46 -0.19
C PHE A 115 5.53 11.19 -1.57
N ASN A 116 5.20 12.04 -2.53
CA ASN A 116 5.76 11.98 -3.87
C ASN A 116 6.54 13.27 -4.15
N ARG A 117 7.78 13.11 -4.59
CA ARG A 117 8.56 14.17 -5.22
C ARG A 117 8.79 13.76 -6.67
N VAL A 118 7.92 14.24 -7.56
CA VAL A 118 7.83 13.72 -8.93
C VAL A 118 7.64 14.80 -9.99
N SER A 119 7.76 14.47 -11.28
CA SER A 119 7.34 15.35 -12.37
C SER A 119 5.87 15.12 -12.75
N SER A 120 5.37 13.90 -12.53
CA SER A 120 3.97 13.53 -12.75
C SER A 120 3.55 12.41 -11.79
N SER A 121 2.35 12.52 -11.19
CA SER A 121 1.77 11.46 -10.36
C SER A 121 0.32 11.18 -10.75
N ALA A 122 -0.03 9.90 -10.83
CA ALA A 122 -1.41 9.43 -10.78
C ALA A 122 -1.63 8.70 -9.45
N LEU A 123 -2.71 9.07 -8.75
CA LEU A 123 -3.07 8.50 -7.46
C LEU A 123 -4.53 8.07 -7.52
N ASN A 124 -4.77 6.80 -7.26
CA ASN A 124 -6.11 6.25 -7.14
C ASN A 124 -6.29 5.60 -5.77
N PHE A 125 -7.43 5.89 -5.16
CA PHE A 125 -7.85 5.37 -3.88
C PHE A 125 -9.29 4.87 -4.03
N ASP A 126 -9.47 3.55 -4.11
CA ASP A 126 -10.78 2.89 -4.02
C ASP A 126 -10.92 2.30 -2.62
N TYR A 127 -11.83 2.88 -1.83
CA TYR A 127 -12.12 2.45 -0.47
C TYR A 127 -13.56 1.95 -0.42
N ARG A 128 -13.74 0.65 -0.21
CA ARG A 128 -15.04 0.00 -0.08
C ARG A 128 -15.12 -0.69 1.26
N ALA A 129 -15.96 -0.14 2.12
CA ALA A 129 -16.34 -0.80 3.34
C ALA A 129 -17.72 -0.39 3.78
N GLU A 130 -18.39 -1.29 4.49
CA GLU A 130 -19.67 -1.01 5.14
C GLU A 130 -19.42 -0.02 6.27
N SER A 131 -18.49 -0.36 7.16
CA SER A 131 -18.04 0.49 8.27
C SER A 131 -16.56 0.82 8.13
N ALA A 132 -16.21 2.10 7.98
CA ALA A 132 -14.81 2.48 7.90
C ALA A 132 -14.45 3.85 8.44
N CYS A 133 -13.26 3.91 9.03
CA CYS A 133 -12.50 5.11 9.28
C CYS A 133 -11.28 5.15 8.35
N VAL A 134 -11.35 6.01 7.33
CA VAL A 134 -10.28 6.18 6.35
C VAL A 134 -9.66 7.56 6.50
N PHE A 135 -8.37 7.58 6.79
CA PHE A 135 -7.54 8.77 6.74
C PHE A 135 -6.43 8.57 5.72
N SER A 136 -6.42 9.39 4.67
CA SER A 136 -5.32 9.45 3.72
C SER A 136 -4.74 10.85 3.62
N ARG A 137 -3.41 10.92 3.63
CA ARG A 137 -2.67 12.17 3.44
C ARG A 137 -1.65 11.99 2.35
N THR A 138 -1.81 12.77 1.30
CA THR A 138 -0.91 12.79 0.15
C THR A 138 -0.22 14.15 0.08
N PHE A 139 1.10 14.10 -0.03
CA PHE A 139 1.93 15.26 -0.36
C PHE A 139 2.59 15.01 -1.71
N ASN A 140 2.26 15.84 -2.70
CA ASN A 140 2.91 15.82 -4.00
C ASN A 140 3.71 17.11 -4.17
N ARG A 141 5.03 16.98 -4.33
CA ARG A 141 5.90 18.07 -4.76
C ARG A 141 6.32 17.83 -6.20
N VAL A 142 5.83 18.66 -7.09
CA VAL A 142 6.09 18.53 -8.52
C VAL A 142 6.74 19.79 -9.05
N MET A 143 7.92 19.68 -9.66
CA MET A 143 8.69 20.75 -10.31
C MET A 143 8.40 22.20 -9.87
N GLY A 144 8.50 22.47 -8.55
CA GLY A 144 8.34 23.82 -7.98
C GLY A 144 6.97 24.13 -7.34
N TYR A 145 5.92 23.33 -7.59
CA TYR A 145 4.62 23.43 -6.93
C TYR A 145 4.43 22.33 -5.88
N GLU A 146 3.84 22.71 -4.75
CA GLU A 146 3.49 21.78 -3.67
C GLU A 146 1.98 21.66 -3.59
N VAL A 147 1.47 20.44 -3.75
CA VAL A 147 0.05 20.12 -3.60
C VAL A 147 -0.09 19.18 -2.42
N MET A 148 -0.76 19.66 -1.39
CA MET A 148 -1.23 18.83 -0.29
C MET A 148 -2.68 18.42 -0.57
N SER A 149 -2.94 17.12 -0.53
CA SER A 149 -4.30 16.59 -0.59
C SER A 149 -4.51 15.70 0.62
N TRP A 150 -5.53 15.98 1.42
CA TRP A 150 -6.02 15.07 2.43
C TRP A 150 -7.38 14.53 1.99
N TYR A 151 -7.62 13.27 2.30
CA TYR A 151 -8.92 12.66 2.13
C TYR A 151 -9.24 11.93 3.43
N MET A 152 -10.35 12.33 4.03
CA MET A 152 -10.91 11.67 5.20
C MET A 152 -12.31 11.21 4.79
N ARG A 153 -12.56 9.91 4.90
CA ARG A 153 -13.89 9.34 4.72
C ARG A 153 -14.19 8.51 5.95
N THR A 154 -15.31 8.84 6.59
CA THR A 154 -15.86 8.02 7.64
C THR A 154 -17.23 7.56 7.19
N GLN A 155 -17.39 6.25 6.98
CA GLN A 155 -18.69 5.62 6.74
C GLN A 155 -19.07 4.91 8.02
N TYR A 156 -20.05 5.47 8.73
CA TYR A 156 -20.64 4.87 9.92
C TYR A 156 -21.98 4.26 9.54
N SER A 157 -22.00 2.98 9.17
CA SER A 157 -23.22 2.18 9.33
C SER A 157 -23.10 1.45 10.68
N ASN A 158 -23.54 2.13 11.74
CA ASN A 158 -23.62 1.63 13.11
C ASN A 158 -22.32 1.10 13.72
N CYS A 159 -21.51 2.03 14.26
CA CYS A 159 -20.65 1.70 15.39
C CYS A 159 -21.38 2.09 16.69
N MET A 160 -22.27 1.22 17.17
CA MET A 160 -22.68 1.10 18.57
C MET A 160 -22.99 -0.36 18.86
#